data_AF-A0A9Q4GCE6-F1
#
_entry.id   AF-A0A9Q4GCE6-F1
#
_cell.length_a   1.000
_cell.length_b   1.000
_cell.length_c   1.000
_cell.angle_alpha   90.00
_cell.angle_beta   90.00
_cell.angle_gamma   90.00
#
_symmetry.space_group_name_H-M   'P 1'
#
loop_
_entity.id
_entity.type
_entity.pdbx_description
1 polymer ?
#
loop_
_entity_poly.entity_id
_entity_poly.type
_entity_poly.pdbx_seq_one_letter_code
_entity_poly.pdbx_strand_id
1 'polypeptide(L)'
;MLKLPTYLRVFKKQTVSLLIVLIVISEILYLSLYLNLSQPIIVYTSVAVLNSLIFIVICFVLLKNESSTRLAYTLIAVGILFRLTALFYPPTASDDINRYIWDGKVQANGINPYRYAPADSSLNFLHSENLPSKVNFPRMKSIYPPVAQVIFFASYKLFGESYLGYKLFLFIFEILSIILVLVLLRQLRRPESFVGLYALCPLPVMQFMIDGHVDALGIPFLILSIILFFRRKKFWFFLVLGLSISTKLIAGMILPYTAYELERKWIKKLLACIIVLLFFALTYVPYLTGGVFPFEALMTFSTNWTFNGSAFSVFFDILGDNQKARLVSAALFIVAGVYIFFRHEGVMEKMYMIFFAFFLLSPTVHPWYLTWLAVLLPLSFRWSGVLFVALVSLANYVVSGYILKGVWQMPVFILLAEYMPVYIMLVWEFLRGRRFTSKWHFHQTH
;
A
#
# COMPACT_ATOMS: atom_id res chain seq x y z
N MET A 1 -39.05 16.34 15.02
CA MET A 1 -38.47 15.53 13.92
C MET A 1 -39.10 15.95 12.59
N LEU A 2 -38.44 16.82 11.83
CA LEU A 2 -38.92 17.21 10.49
C LEU A 2 -38.72 16.03 9.53
N LYS A 3 -39.83 15.49 9.00
CA LYS A 3 -39.82 14.40 8.04
C LYS A 3 -39.19 14.90 6.72
N LEU A 4 -38.08 14.27 6.31
CA LEU A 4 -37.46 14.52 4.99
C LEU A 4 -38.51 14.40 3.85
N PRO A 5 -38.52 15.33 2.88
CA PRO A 5 -39.36 15.25 1.68
C PRO A 5 -39.28 13.90 0.97
N THR A 6 -40.41 13.43 0.43
CA THR A 6 -40.57 12.09 -0.18
C THR A 6 -39.53 11.80 -1.26
N TYR A 7 -39.18 12.78 -2.10
CA TYR A 7 -38.19 12.60 -3.17
C TYR A 7 -36.77 12.31 -2.65
N LEU A 8 -36.35 12.93 -1.54
CA LEU A 8 -35.03 12.67 -0.92
C LEU A 8 -34.97 11.25 -0.32
N ARG A 9 -36.09 10.73 0.18
CA ARG A 9 -36.16 9.35 0.69
C ARG A 9 -36.05 8.31 -0.43
N VAL A 10 -36.72 8.55 -1.56
CA VAL A 10 -36.65 7.68 -2.74
C VAL A 10 -35.21 7.65 -3.27
N PHE A 11 -34.57 8.81 -3.40
CA PHE A 11 -33.17 8.91 -3.84
C PHE A 11 -32.20 8.17 -2.90
N LYS A 12 -32.35 8.34 -1.57
CA LYS A 12 -31.51 7.66 -0.57
C LYS A 12 -31.71 6.13 -0.55
N LYS A 13 -32.94 5.66 -0.81
CA LYS A 13 -33.22 4.22 -0.92
C LYS A 13 -32.54 3.62 -2.15
N GLN A 14 -32.52 4.34 -3.27
CA GLN A 14 -31.86 3.92 -4.51
C GLN A 14 -30.34 3.82 -4.36
N THR A 15 -29.68 4.77 -3.66
CA THR A 15 -28.23 4.72 -3.45
C THR A 15 -27.77 3.56 -2.56
N VAL A 16 -28.55 3.19 -1.55
CA VAL A 16 -28.25 2.02 -0.70
C VAL A 16 -28.44 0.71 -1.49
N SER A 17 -29.52 0.59 -2.26
CA SER A 17 -29.71 -0.59 -3.13
C SER A 17 -28.57 -0.74 -4.15
N LEU A 18 -28.14 0.36 -4.77
CA LEU A 18 -27.00 0.35 -5.69
C LEU A 18 -25.72 -0.12 -5.00
N LEU A 19 -25.42 0.36 -3.80
CA LEU A 19 -24.24 -0.06 -3.04
C LEU A 19 -24.23 -1.58 -2.79
N ILE A 20 -25.38 -2.15 -2.41
CA ILE A 20 -25.52 -3.59 -2.19
C ILE A 20 -25.29 -4.37 -3.48
N VAL A 21 -25.88 -3.93 -4.59
CA VAL A 21 -25.68 -4.57 -5.91
C VAL A 21 -24.20 -4.55 -6.31
N LEU A 22 -23.52 -3.42 -6.17
CA LEU A 22 -22.09 -3.30 -6.48
C LEU A 22 -21.24 -4.23 -5.60
N ILE A 23 -21.54 -4.32 -4.30
CA ILE A 23 -20.85 -5.23 -3.38
C ILE A 23 -21.04 -6.70 -3.79
N VAL A 24 -22.27 -7.09 -4.15
CA VAL A 24 -22.57 -8.48 -4.57
C VAL A 24 -21.86 -8.81 -5.88
N ILE A 25 -21.86 -7.90 -6.86
CA ILE A 25 -21.11 -8.08 -8.10
C ILE A 25 -19.62 -8.22 -7.81
N SER A 26 -19.06 -7.37 -6.94
CA SER A 26 -17.65 -7.46 -6.54
C SER A 26 -17.29 -8.82 -5.93
N GLU A 27 -18.15 -9.34 -5.05
CA GLU A 27 -17.94 -10.67 -4.45
C GLU A 27 -18.01 -11.79 -5.49
N ILE A 28 -18.98 -11.74 -6.41
CA ILE A 28 -19.09 -12.69 -7.52
C ILE A 28 -17.81 -12.66 -8.38
N LEU A 29 -17.25 -11.48 -8.63
CA LEU A 29 -15.97 -11.35 -9.35
C LEU A 29 -14.81 -11.99 -8.57
N TYR A 30 -14.71 -11.82 -7.25
CA TYR A 30 -13.69 -12.54 -6.48
C TYR A 30 -13.90 -14.07 -6.51
N LEU A 31 -15.14 -14.53 -6.36
CA LEU A 31 -15.47 -15.96 -6.46
C LEU A 31 -15.15 -16.53 -7.85
N SER A 32 -15.23 -15.71 -8.91
CA SER A 32 -14.89 -16.12 -10.27
C SER A 32 -13.42 -16.54 -10.44
N LEU A 33 -12.53 -16.13 -9.53
CA LEU A 33 -11.13 -16.58 -9.52
C LEU A 33 -11.03 -18.11 -9.40
N TYR A 34 -11.98 -18.73 -8.69
CA TYR A 34 -12.04 -20.17 -8.45
C TYR A 34 -12.68 -20.96 -9.59
N LEU A 35 -13.16 -20.29 -10.64
CA LEU A 35 -13.53 -20.96 -11.87
C LEU A 35 -12.24 -21.55 -12.45
N ASN A 36 -12.18 -22.87 -12.60
CA ASN A 36 -11.00 -23.62 -13.04
C ASN A 36 -10.72 -23.37 -14.55
N LEU A 37 -10.35 -22.13 -14.87
CA LEU A 37 -10.08 -21.65 -16.22
C LEU A 37 -8.59 -21.87 -16.54
N SER A 38 -8.31 -22.11 -17.83
CA SER A 38 -6.96 -22.47 -18.30
C SER A 38 -5.91 -21.37 -18.14
N GLN A 39 -6.31 -20.12 -17.89
CA GLN A 39 -5.41 -18.97 -17.80
C GLN A 39 -5.69 -18.12 -16.54
N PRO A 40 -5.24 -18.57 -15.34
CA PRO A 40 -5.52 -17.90 -14.08
C PRO A 40 -5.12 -16.42 -14.04
N ILE A 41 -4.00 -16.06 -14.67
CA ILE A 41 -3.52 -14.67 -14.70
C ILE A 41 -4.45 -13.72 -15.48
N ILE A 42 -5.14 -14.21 -16.52
CA ILE A 42 -6.12 -13.42 -17.28
C ILE A 42 -7.35 -13.14 -16.42
N VAL A 43 -7.82 -14.16 -15.67
CA VAL A 43 -8.94 -14.03 -14.74
C VAL A 43 -8.57 -13.07 -13.62
N TYR A 44 -7.40 -13.25 -13.00
CA TYR A 44 -6.86 -12.34 -12.00
C TYR A 44 -6.87 -10.88 -12.47
N THR A 45 -6.33 -10.62 -13.66
CA THR A 45 -6.23 -9.27 -14.22
C THR A 45 -7.61 -8.69 -14.50
N SER A 46 -8.52 -9.50 -15.05
CA SER A 46 -9.90 -9.09 -15.32
C SER A 46 -10.65 -8.75 -14.02
N VAL A 47 -10.53 -9.60 -12.99
CA VAL A 47 -11.12 -9.36 -11.67
C VAL A 47 -10.55 -8.10 -11.03
N ALA A 48 -9.23 -7.88 -11.10
CA ALA A 48 -8.59 -6.69 -10.55
C ALA A 48 -9.11 -5.41 -11.22
N VAL A 49 -9.18 -5.38 -12.56
CA VAL A 49 -9.63 -4.21 -13.33
C VAL A 49 -11.12 -3.96 -13.11
N LEU A 50 -11.97 -4.98 -13.24
CA LEU A 50 -13.42 -4.84 -13.08
C LEU A 50 -13.79 -4.39 -11.66
N ASN A 51 -13.19 -4.99 -10.62
CA ASN A 51 -13.41 -4.54 -9.25
C ASN A 51 -12.88 -3.12 -9.01
N SER A 52 -11.81 -2.70 -9.69
CA SER A 52 -11.30 -1.33 -9.60
C SER A 52 -12.28 -0.32 -10.20
N LEU A 53 -12.92 -0.65 -11.32
CA LEU A 53 -13.97 0.19 -11.91
C LEU A 53 -15.21 0.27 -11.00
N ILE A 54 -15.64 -0.87 -10.45
CA ILE A 54 -16.73 -0.92 -9.46
C ILE A 54 -16.39 -0.09 -8.23
N PHE A 55 -15.16 -0.15 -7.75
CA PHE A 55 -14.69 0.59 -6.58
C PHE A 55 -14.79 2.11 -6.76
N ILE A 56 -14.52 2.63 -7.97
CA ILE A 56 -14.71 4.07 -8.27
C ILE A 56 -16.18 4.47 -8.06
N VAL A 57 -17.12 3.62 -8.53
CA VAL A 57 -18.56 3.85 -8.35
C VAL A 57 -18.97 3.70 -6.88
N ILE A 58 -18.42 2.70 -6.17
CA ILE A 58 -18.62 2.54 -4.71
C ILE A 58 -18.18 3.80 -3.97
N CYS A 59 -17.02 4.36 -4.28
CA CYS A 59 -16.55 5.62 -3.68
C CYS A 59 -17.55 6.76 -3.90
N PHE A 60 -18.09 6.88 -5.12
CA PHE A 60 -19.09 7.90 -5.44
C PHE A 60 -20.36 7.74 -4.60
N VAL A 61 -20.87 6.51 -4.51
CA VAL A 61 -22.07 6.18 -3.75
C VAL A 61 -21.84 6.37 -2.25
N LEU A 62 -20.70 5.94 -1.72
CA LEU A 62 -20.34 6.10 -0.30
C LEU A 62 -20.30 7.56 0.12
N LEU A 63 -19.71 8.43 -0.70
CA LEU A 63 -19.68 9.86 -0.41
C LEU A 63 -21.09 10.47 -0.38
N LYS A 64 -22.00 10.03 -1.24
CA LYS A 64 -23.37 10.56 -1.30
C LYS A 64 -24.28 10.11 -0.15
N ASN A 65 -23.92 9.05 0.56
CA ASN A 65 -24.72 8.51 1.65
C ASN A 65 -24.33 9.12 3.00
N GLU A 66 -25.32 9.29 3.88
CA GLU A 66 -25.05 9.66 5.27
C GLU A 66 -24.26 8.56 5.98
N SER A 67 -23.21 8.98 6.67
CA SER A 67 -22.42 8.08 7.51
C SER A 67 -23.21 7.67 8.74
N SER A 68 -23.13 6.38 9.07
CA SER A 68 -23.60 5.83 10.34
C SER A 68 -22.64 4.72 10.80
N THR A 69 -22.58 4.51 12.11
CA THR A 69 -21.78 3.41 12.69
C THR A 69 -22.23 2.04 12.18
N ARG A 70 -23.54 1.84 11.98
CA ARG A 70 -24.06 0.60 11.38
C ARG A 70 -23.49 0.38 9.98
N LEU A 71 -23.53 1.41 9.12
CA LEU A 71 -22.97 1.33 7.78
C LEU A 71 -21.47 1.05 7.83
N ALA A 72 -20.71 1.71 8.72
CA ALA A 72 -19.28 1.45 8.88
C ALA A 72 -18.99 -0.02 9.22
N TYR A 73 -19.72 -0.61 10.17
CA TYR A 73 -19.56 -2.03 10.50
C TYR A 73 -19.98 -2.97 9.36
N THR A 74 -21.03 -2.64 8.61
CA THR A 74 -21.39 -3.41 7.41
C THR A 74 -20.27 -3.37 6.37
N LEU A 75 -19.69 -2.19 6.10
CA LEU A 75 -18.58 -2.05 5.14
C LEU A 75 -17.33 -2.80 5.58
N ILE A 76 -17.05 -2.84 6.89
CA ILE A 76 -15.97 -3.65 7.45
C ILE A 76 -16.27 -5.14 7.25
N ALA A 77 -17.46 -5.62 7.61
CA ALA A 77 -17.83 -7.02 7.45
C ALA A 77 -17.73 -7.48 5.99
N VAL A 78 -18.19 -6.66 5.05
CA VAL A 78 -18.04 -6.91 3.60
C VAL A 78 -16.57 -6.90 3.18
N GLY A 79 -15.78 -5.93 3.63
CA GLY A 79 -14.35 -5.89 3.33
C GLY A 79 -13.59 -7.11 3.88
N ILE A 80 -14.01 -7.64 5.03
CA ILE A 80 -13.49 -8.89 5.60
C ILE A 80 -13.89 -10.08 4.73
N LEU A 81 -15.15 -10.13 4.26
CA LEU A 81 -15.61 -11.17 3.35
C LEU A 81 -14.77 -11.22 2.07
N PHE A 82 -14.54 -10.07 1.41
CA PHE A 82 -13.69 -9.98 0.21
C PHE A 82 -12.29 -10.57 0.46
N ARG A 83 -11.71 -10.26 1.63
CA ARG A 83 -10.39 -10.76 2.02
C ARG A 83 -10.41 -12.26 2.30
N LEU A 84 -11.43 -12.78 2.99
CA LEU A 84 -11.59 -14.21 3.24
C LEU A 84 -11.76 -15.01 1.95
N THR A 85 -12.55 -14.50 1.01
CA THR A 85 -12.74 -15.11 -0.31
C THR A 85 -11.42 -15.16 -1.09
N ALA A 86 -10.62 -14.09 -1.05
CA ALA A 86 -9.32 -14.04 -1.74
C ALA A 86 -8.20 -14.82 -1.02
N LEU A 87 -8.27 -14.99 0.30
CA LEU A 87 -7.20 -15.56 1.14
C LEU A 87 -6.74 -16.95 0.71
N PHE A 88 -7.69 -17.80 0.30
CA PHE A 88 -7.44 -19.19 -0.07
C PHE A 88 -6.99 -19.37 -1.52
N TYR A 89 -7.08 -18.31 -2.33
CA TYR A 89 -6.65 -18.36 -3.73
C TYR A 89 -5.12 -18.37 -3.81
N PRO A 90 -4.48 -19.20 -4.67
CA PRO A 90 -3.02 -19.25 -4.76
C PRO A 90 -2.43 -17.94 -5.32
N PRO A 91 -1.19 -17.59 -4.95
CA PRO A 91 -0.44 -16.48 -5.57
C PRO A 91 -0.42 -16.62 -7.09
N THR A 92 -0.67 -15.53 -7.82
CA THR A 92 -0.92 -15.60 -9.27
C THR A 92 -0.14 -14.55 -10.05
N ALA A 93 -0.10 -13.29 -9.58
CA ALA A 93 0.57 -12.21 -10.28
C ALA A 93 1.95 -11.87 -9.70
N SER A 94 2.30 -12.42 -8.54
CA SER A 94 3.64 -12.30 -7.95
C SER A 94 4.10 -13.61 -7.32
N ASP A 95 5.42 -13.81 -7.36
CA ASP A 95 6.14 -14.92 -6.74
C ASP A 95 6.96 -14.49 -5.51
N ASP A 96 6.88 -13.22 -5.08
CA ASP A 96 7.60 -12.67 -3.92
C ASP A 96 7.35 -13.46 -2.63
N ILE A 97 6.17 -14.07 -2.49
CA ILE A 97 5.82 -14.88 -1.33
C ILE A 97 6.79 -16.05 -1.10
N ASN A 98 7.33 -16.63 -2.16
CA ASN A 98 8.34 -17.68 -2.06
C ASN A 98 9.62 -17.13 -1.43
N ARG A 99 9.96 -15.86 -1.72
CA ARG A 99 11.11 -15.20 -1.11
C ARG A 99 10.90 -14.95 0.38
N TYR A 100 9.69 -14.53 0.79
CA TYR A 100 9.37 -14.34 2.21
C TYR A 100 9.52 -15.65 2.99
N ILE A 101 8.95 -16.74 2.47
CA ILE A 101 9.02 -18.06 3.11
C ILE A 101 10.48 -18.55 3.15
N TRP A 102 11.24 -18.37 2.08
CA TRP A 102 12.65 -18.74 2.03
C TRP A 102 13.48 -18.01 3.08
N ASP A 103 13.36 -16.68 3.17
CA ASP A 103 14.07 -15.90 4.17
C ASP A 103 13.67 -16.33 5.60
N GLY A 104 12.41 -16.71 5.81
CA GLY A 104 11.93 -17.34 7.05
C GLY A 104 12.62 -18.67 7.35
N LYS A 105 12.75 -19.55 6.35
CA LYS A 105 13.44 -20.84 6.44
C LYS A 105 14.92 -20.69 6.81
N VAL A 106 15.61 -19.77 6.15
CA VAL A 106 17.03 -19.47 6.41
C VAL A 106 17.22 -19.01 7.86
N GLN A 107 16.39 -18.07 8.33
CA GLN A 107 16.42 -17.62 9.72
C GLN A 107 16.07 -18.72 10.72
N ALA A 108 15.10 -19.59 10.38
CA ALA A 108 14.70 -20.70 11.24
C ALA A 108 15.81 -21.72 11.49
N ASN A 109 16.84 -21.73 10.65
CA ASN A 109 18.06 -22.53 10.75
C ASN A 109 19.27 -21.73 11.26
N GLY A 110 19.04 -20.57 11.90
CA GLY A 110 20.10 -19.77 12.53
C GLY A 110 20.98 -19.00 11.55
N ILE A 111 20.59 -18.89 10.28
CA ILE A 111 21.36 -18.18 9.26
C ILE A 111 20.77 -16.79 9.01
N ASN A 112 21.65 -15.80 8.90
CA ASN A 112 21.30 -14.43 8.54
C ASN A 112 20.83 -14.35 7.07
N PRO A 113 19.60 -13.89 6.76
CA PRO A 113 19.04 -13.85 5.41
C PRO A 113 19.71 -12.81 4.49
N TYR A 114 20.52 -11.91 5.06
CA TYR A 114 21.33 -10.95 4.30
C TYR A 114 22.71 -11.50 3.92
N ARG A 115 23.08 -12.70 4.40
CA ARG A 115 24.42 -13.26 4.19
C ARG A 115 24.57 -13.93 2.83
N TYR A 116 23.63 -14.80 2.48
CA TYR A 116 23.68 -15.63 1.27
C TYR A 116 22.45 -15.39 0.40
N ALA A 117 22.63 -15.46 -0.91
CA ALA A 117 21.51 -15.49 -1.84
C ALA A 117 20.86 -16.89 -1.83
N PRO A 118 19.57 -17.02 -2.18
CA PRO A 118 18.89 -18.32 -2.23
C PRO A 118 19.63 -19.42 -3.01
N ALA A 119 20.29 -19.09 -4.12
CA ALA A 119 21.01 -20.03 -4.98
C ALA A 119 22.48 -20.30 -4.54
N ASP A 120 22.92 -19.76 -3.40
CA ASP A 120 24.27 -19.99 -2.88
C ASP A 120 24.42 -21.45 -2.43
N SER A 121 25.52 -22.11 -2.83
CA SER A 121 25.79 -23.51 -2.47
C SER A 121 25.84 -23.76 -0.97
N SER A 122 26.14 -22.73 -0.17
CA SER A 122 26.14 -22.79 1.30
C SER A 122 24.75 -23.09 1.86
N LEU A 123 23.68 -22.87 1.09
CA LEU A 123 22.29 -23.10 1.50
C LEU A 123 21.68 -24.37 0.90
N ASN A 124 22.45 -25.20 0.16
CA ASN A 124 21.94 -26.40 -0.50
C ASN A 124 21.21 -27.37 0.45
N PHE A 125 21.66 -27.46 1.70
CA PHE A 125 21.03 -28.31 2.72
C PHE A 125 19.63 -27.83 3.14
N LEU A 126 19.27 -26.59 2.82
CA LEU A 126 17.93 -26.03 3.00
C LEU A 126 17.04 -26.19 1.76
N HIS A 127 17.51 -26.81 0.68
CA HIS A 127 16.68 -26.98 -0.51
C HIS A 127 15.59 -28.03 -0.25
N SER A 128 14.38 -27.74 -0.72
CA SER A 128 13.24 -28.65 -0.76
C SER A 128 12.79 -28.82 -2.21
N GLU A 129 11.76 -29.64 -2.42
CA GLU A 129 11.11 -29.76 -3.74
C GLU A 129 10.62 -28.39 -4.27
N ASN A 130 10.22 -27.48 -3.38
CA ASN A 130 9.58 -26.22 -3.74
C ASN A 130 10.51 -25.00 -3.66
N LEU A 131 11.50 -25.01 -2.76
CA LEU A 131 12.37 -23.86 -2.50
C LEU A 131 13.85 -24.26 -2.58
N PRO A 132 14.72 -23.41 -3.15
CA PRO A 132 14.46 -22.05 -3.62
C PRO A 132 14.02 -21.97 -5.10
N SER A 133 13.66 -23.09 -5.75
CA SER A 133 13.36 -23.11 -7.20
C SER A 133 12.26 -22.13 -7.64
N LYS A 134 11.30 -21.84 -6.76
CA LYS A 134 10.21 -20.86 -6.97
C LYS A 134 10.55 -19.43 -6.51
N VAL A 135 11.74 -19.19 -5.97
CA VAL A 135 12.15 -17.88 -5.47
C VAL A 135 12.61 -17.00 -6.62
N ASN A 136 12.00 -15.83 -6.77
CA ASN A 136 12.48 -14.83 -7.70
C ASN A 136 13.84 -14.25 -7.28
N PHE A 137 14.62 -13.83 -8.28
CA PHE A 137 15.96 -13.31 -8.08
C PHE A 137 16.82 -14.16 -7.12
N PRO A 138 16.97 -15.47 -7.40
CA PRO A 138 17.59 -16.41 -6.44
C PRO A 138 19.08 -16.13 -6.22
N ARG A 139 19.71 -15.28 -7.05
CA ARG A 139 21.09 -14.83 -6.90
C ARG A 139 21.24 -13.52 -6.11
N MET A 140 20.14 -12.94 -5.62
CA MET A 140 20.17 -11.73 -4.79
C MET A 140 19.94 -12.05 -3.31
N LYS A 141 20.74 -11.42 -2.43
CA LYS A 141 20.53 -11.40 -0.98
C LYS A 141 19.24 -10.67 -0.61
N SER A 142 18.80 -10.79 0.63
CA SER A 142 17.52 -10.21 1.02
C SER A 142 17.53 -8.68 0.95
N ILE A 143 16.41 -8.11 0.52
CA ILE A 143 16.14 -6.67 0.51
C ILE A 143 15.15 -6.26 1.62
N TYR A 144 14.59 -7.23 2.35
CA TYR A 144 13.47 -6.99 3.24
C TYR A 144 13.93 -6.55 4.63
N PRO A 145 13.42 -5.42 5.15
CA PRO A 145 13.77 -4.93 6.48
C PRO A 145 13.44 -5.88 7.64
N PRO A 146 14.08 -5.72 8.82
CA PRO A 146 14.01 -6.65 9.94
C PRO A 146 12.62 -6.97 10.50
N VAL A 147 11.69 -6.01 10.56
CA VAL A 147 10.34 -6.30 11.09
C VAL A 147 9.60 -7.25 10.13
N ALA A 148 9.78 -7.10 8.82
CA ALA A 148 9.27 -8.08 7.86
C ALA A 148 9.94 -9.45 8.06
N GLN A 149 11.27 -9.47 8.23
CA GLN A 149 12.04 -10.69 8.45
C GLN A 149 11.58 -11.48 9.67
N VAL A 150 11.25 -10.82 10.78
CA VAL A 150 10.71 -11.46 11.99
C VAL A 150 9.39 -12.17 11.68
N ILE A 151 8.51 -11.56 10.89
CA ILE A 151 7.24 -12.19 10.50
C ILE A 151 7.47 -13.35 9.54
N PHE A 152 8.44 -13.26 8.63
CA PHE A 152 8.83 -14.37 7.76
C PHE A 152 9.32 -15.57 8.57
N PHE A 153 10.21 -15.32 9.53
CA PHE A 153 10.68 -16.33 10.48
C PHE A 153 9.54 -16.96 11.27
N ALA A 154 8.65 -16.14 11.85
CA ALA A 154 7.52 -16.62 12.64
C ALA A 154 6.56 -17.47 11.79
N SER A 155 6.27 -17.02 10.57
CA SER A 155 5.43 -17.75 9.63
C SER A 155 6.02 -19.13 9.29
N TYR A 156 7.30 -19.19 8.93
CA TYR A 156 7.96 -20.47 8.64
C TYR A 156 8.01 -21.39 9.88
N LYS A 157 8.29 -20.85 11.07
CA LYS A 157 8.31 -21.66 12.30
C LYS A 157 6.97 -22.29 12.63
N LEU A 158 5.86 -21.61 12.35
CA LEU A 158 4.52 -22.11 12.65
C LEU A 158 3.92 -22.97 11.53
N PHE A 159 4.24 -22.66 10.27
CA PHE A 159 3.53 -23.22 9.11
C PHE A 159 4.45 -23.84 8.04
N GLY A 160 5.77 -23.86 8.26
CA GLY A 160 6.75 -24.36 7.30
C GLY A 160 6.72 -23.58 5.98
N GLU A 161 6.76 -24.29 4.86
CA GLU A 161 6.76 -23.70 3.51
C GLU A 161 5.35 -23.32 3.00
N SER A 162 4.37 -23.20 3.89
CA SER A 162 2.98 -22.89 3.51
C SER A 162 2.77 -21.40 3.21
N TYR A 163 2.44 -21.07 1.96
CA TYR A 163 2.03 -19.72 1.57
C TYR A 163 0.75 -19.28 2.31
N LEU A 164 -0.17 -20.20 2.60
CA LEU A 164 -1.38 -19.89 3.34
C LEU A 164 -1.03 -19.48 4.78
N GLY A 165 -0.05 -20.16 5.39
CA GLY A 165 0.47 -19.80 6.70
C GLY A 165 0.98 -18.36 6.77
N TYR A 166 1.71 -17.92 5.75
CA TYR A 166 2.14 -16.52 5.64
C TYR A 166 0.99 -15.55 5.39
N LYS A 167 0.06 -15.89 4.50
CA LYS A 167 -1.13 -15.06 4.23
C LYS A 167 -2.02 -14.86 5.45
N LEU A 168 -2.07 -15.82 6.38
CA LEU A 168 -2.80 -15.65 7.65
C LEU A 168 -2.22 -14.50 8.50
N PHE A 169 -0.89 -14.32 8.52
CA PHE A 169 -0.28 -13.15 9.16
C PHE A 169 -0.71 -11.86 8.47
N LEU A 170 -0.67 -11.81 7.13
CA LEU A 170 -1.12 -10.64 6.39
C LEU A 170 -2.59 -10.33 6.64
N PHE A 171 -3.45 -11.35 6.71
CA PHE A 171 -4.86 -11.20 7.02
C PHE A 171 -5.06 -10.56 8.38
N ILE A 172 -4.37 -11.02 9.43
CA ILE A 172 -4.44 -10.43 10.78
C ILE A 172 -4.02 -8.96 10.77
N PHE A 173 -2.90 -8.63 10.11
CA PHE A 173 -2.41 -7.26 10.02
C PHE A 173 -3.33 -6.35 9.18
N GLU A 174 -4.00 -6.94 8.19
CA GLU A 174 -4.95 -6.22 7.36
C GLU A 174 -6.28 -5.95 8.11
N ILE A 175 -6.77 -6.90 8.92
CA ILE A 175 -7.91 -6.65 9.82
C ILE A 175 -7.55 -5.55 10.82
N LEU A 176 -6.34 -5.61 11.39
CA LEU A 176 -5.85 -4.57 12.28
C LEU A 176 -5.81 -3.20 11.57
N SER A 177 -5.37 -3.15 10.31
CA SER A 177 -5.36 -1.91 9.52
C SER A 177 -6.76 -1.32 9.36
N ILE A 178 -7.77 -2.12 9.01
CA ILE A 178 -9.16 -1.68 8.88
C ILE A 178 -9.69 -1.12 10.21
N ILE A 179 -9.43 -1.83 11.32
CA ILE A 179 -9.85 -1.41 12.67
C ILE A 179 -9.18 -0.09 13.04
N LEU A 180 -7.87 0.04 12.80
CA LEU A 180 -7.11 1.25 13.10
C LEU A 180 -7.56 2.44 12.25
N VAL A 181 -7.93 2.23 10.98
CA VAL A 181 -8.56 3.27 10.15
C VAL A 181 -9.84 3.76 10.80
N LEU A 182 -10.74 2.87 11.24
CA LEU A 182 -11.97 3.27 11.93
C LEU A 182 -11.67 4.04 13.24
N VAL A 183 -10.72 3.57 14.05
CA VAL A 183 -10.28 4.26 15.28
C VAL A 183 -9.78 5.67 14.96
N LEU A 184 -8.97 5.81 13.92
CA LEU A 184 -8.43 7.10 13.50
C LEU A 184 -9.53 8.03 12.96
N LEU A 185 -10.48 7.53 12.18
CA LEU A 185 -11.64 8.29 11.72
C LEU A 185 -12.44 8.84 12.90
N ARG A 186 -12.75 8.01 13.91
CA ARG A 186 -13.44 8.44 15.13
C ARG A 186 -12.66 9.51 15.89
N GLN A 187 -11.36 9.29 16.07
CA GLN A 187 -10.48 10.24 16.76
C GLN A 187 -10.43 11.61 16.06
N LEU A 188 -10.45 11.61 14.72
CA LEU A 188 -10.47 12.83 13.91
C LEU A 188 -11.89 13.38 13.66
N ARG A 189 -12.92 12.78 14.27
CA ARG A 189 -14.34 13.11 14.07
C ARG A 189 -14.73 13.14 12.59
N ARG A 190 -14.19 12.21 11.81
CA ARG A 190 -14.54 11.98 10.40
C ARG A 190 -15.67 10.97 10.29
N PRO A 191 -16.43 10.98 9.17
CA PRO A 191 -17.51 10.01 8.96
C PRO A 191 -16.98 8.57 9.05
N GLU A 192 -17.54 7.76 9.95
CA GLU A 192 -17.11 6.37 10.15
C GLU A 192 -17.25 5.51 8.89
N SER A 193 -18.25 5.80 8.03
CA SER A 193 -18.44 5.07 6.76
C SER A 193 -17.27 5.21 5.78
N PHE A 194 -16.39 6.19 5.97
CA PHE A 194 -15.18 6.36 5.14
C PHE A 194 -14.19 5.21 5.31
N VAL A 195 -14.34 4.36 6.33
CA VAL A 195 -13.61 3.08 6.43
C VAL A 195 -13.82 2.22 5.18
N GLY A 196 -14.97 2.33 4.51
CA GLY A 196 -15.27 1.64 3.25
C GLY A 196 -14.35 2.02 2.09
N LEU A 197 -13.73 3.20 2.11
CA LEU A 197 -12.76 3.64 1.09
C LEU A 197 -11.47 2.81 1.12
N TYR A 198 -11.17 2.16 2.25
CA TYR A 198 -10.07 1.19 2.36
C TYR A 198 -10.58 -0.25 2.41
N ALA A 199 -11.62 -0.51 3.21
CA ALA A 199 -12.16 -1.86 3.41
C ALA A 199 -12.71 -2.47 2.11
N LEU A 200 -13.31 -1.67 1.23
CA LEU A 200 -13.81 -2.16 -0.08
C LEU A 200 -12.84 -1.93 -1.24
N CYS A 201 -11.65 -1.39 -0.97
CA CYS A 201 -10.64 -1.18 -2.00
C CYS A 201 -10.13 -2.54 -2.50
N PRO A 202 -10.19 -2.82 -3.81
CA PRO A 202 -9.78 -4.12 -4.34
C PRO A 202 -8.26 -4.30 -4.33
N LEU A 203 -7.51 -3.21 -4.35
CA LEU A 203 -6.05 -3.26 -4.42
C LEU A 203 -5.43 -4.02 -3.23
N PRO A 204 -5.69 -3.69 -1.94
CA PRO A 204 -5.25 -4.51 -0.81
C PRO A 204 -5.74 -5.97 -0.87
N VAL A 205 -6.96 -6.23 -1.36
CA VAL A 205 -7.50 -7.60 -1.46
C VAL A 205 -6.64 -8.43 -2.42
N MET A 206 -6.43 -7.94 -3.65
CA MET A 206 -5.64 -8.63 -4.66
C MET A 206 -4.18 -8.76 -4.22
N GLN A 207 -3.58 -7.66 -3.77
CA GLN A 207 -2.13 -7.64 -3.51
C GLN A 207 -1.74 -8.34 -2.22
N PHE A 208 -2.59 -8.33 -1.18
CA PHE A 208 -2.24 -8.94 0.11
C PHE A 208 -2.80 -10.34 0.27
N MET A 209 -4.05 -10.58 -0.12
CA MET A 209 -4.70 -11.87 0.13
C MET A 209 -4.40 -12.88 -0.99
N ILE A 210 -4.19 -12.42 -2.24
CA ILE A 210 -3.80 -13.30 -3.35
C ILE A 210 -2.29 -13.36 -3.48
N ASP A 211 -1.61 -12.24 -3.73
CA ASP A 211 -0.17 -12.29 -4.03
C ASP A 211 0.72 -12.23 -2.79
N GLY A 212 0.15 -11.89 -1.64
CA GLY A 212 0.87 -11.96 -0.37
C GLY A 212 1.89 -10.85 -0.19
N HIS A 213 1.69 -9.65 -0.70
CA HIS A 213 2.70 -8.60 -0.56
C HIS A 213 2.89 -8.14 0.90
N VAL A 214 4.16 -8.06 1.30
CA VAL A 214 4.65 -7.73 2.65
C VAL A 214 4.18 -6.36 3.17
N ASP A 215 3.77 -5.46 2.28
CA ASP A 215 3.32 -4.10 2.60
C ASP A 215 2.18 -4.08 3.65
N ALA A 216 1.31 -5.09 3.64
CA ALA A 216 0.26 -5.29 4.64
C ALA A 216 0.79 -5.28 6.08
N LEU A 217 2.02 -5.74 6.32
CA LEU A 217 2.62 -5.79 7.65
C LEU A 217 3.02 -4.40 8.16
N GLY A 218 3.31 -3.46 7.28
CA GLY A 218 3.84 -2.14 7.63
C GLY A 218 2.75 -1.09 7.84
N ILE A 219 1.65 -1.22 7.13
CA ILE A 219 0.50 -0.30 7.15
C ILE A 219 -0.14 -0.13 8.54
N PRO A 220 -0.41 -1.17 9.35
CA PRO A 220 -1.04 -0.96 10.66
C PRO A 220 -0.12 -0.19 11.61
N PHE A 221 1.20 -0.38 11.52
CA PHE A 221 2.15 0.45 12.26
C PHE A 221 2.11 1.91 11.79
N LEU A 222 1.99 2.18 10.49
CA LEU A 222 1.82 3.54 9.99
C LEU A 222 0.56 4.19 10.58
N ILE A 223 -0.60 3.55 10.50
CA ILE A 223 -1.85 4.11 11.03
C ILE A 223 -1.77 4.30 12.55
N LEU A 224 -1.22 3.31 13.28
CA LEU A 224 -1.05 3.40 14.73
C LEU A 224 -0.13 4.55 15.12
N SER A 225 0.96 4.78 14.36
CA SER A 225 1.82 5.93 14.57
C SER A 225 1.04 7.24 14.41
N ILE A 226 0.20 7.37 13.38
CA ILE A 226 -0.64 8.56 13.14
C ILE A 226 -1.65 8.75 14.29
N ILE A 227 -2.28 7.69 14.79
CA ILE A 227 -3.14 7.72 15.98
C ILE A 227 -2.38 8.31 17.18
N LEU A 228 -1.17 7.79 17.45
CA LEU A 228 -0.32 8.21 18.57
C LEU A 228 0.16 9.65 18.42
N PHE A 229 0.47 10.08 17.19
CA PHE A 229 0.79 11.47 16.84
C PHE A 229 -0.34 12.41 17.25
N PHE A 230 -1.58 12.12 16.85
CA PHE A 230 -2.74 12.97 17.21
C PHE A 230 -3.10 12.89 18.70
N ARG A 231 -2.77 11.77 19.38
CA ARG A 231 -2.87 11.65 20.85
C ARG A 231 -1.71 12.32 21.60
N ARG A 232 -0.77 12.94 20.89
CA ARG A 232 0.45 13.59 21.44
C ARG A 232 1.35 12.63 22.22
N LYS A 233 1.31 11.32 21.94
CA LYS A 233 2.15 10.29 22.57
C LYS A 233 3.49 10.14 21.82
N LYS A 234 4.36 11.14 21.94
CA LYS A 234 5.58 11.33 21.12
C LYS A 234 6.51 10.12 21.07
N PHE A 235 6.91 9.57 22.22
CA PHE A 235 7.82 8.42 22.28
C PHE A 235 7.26 7.24 21.50
N TRP A 236 6.01 6.88 21.77
CA TRP A 236 5.31 5.79 21.11
C TRP A 236 5.11 6.05 19.61
N PHE A 237 4.85 7.30 19.21
CA PHE A 237 4.80 7.68 17.80
C PHE A 237 6.13 7.35 17.10
N PHE A 238 7.27 7.78 17.64
CA PHE A 238 8.56 7.54 17.01
C PHE A 238 8.94 6.05 16.99
N LEU A 239 8.66 5.32 18.07
CA LEU A 239 8.87 3.88 18.13
C LEU A 239 8.07 3.15 17.05
N VAL A 240 6.76 3.39 16.99
CA VAL A 240 5.86 2.68 16.06
C VAL A 240 6.11 3.10 14.61
N LEU A 241 6.44 4.37 14.35
CA LEU A 241 6.87 4.80 13.02
C LEU A 241 8.17 4.11 12.61
N GLY A 242 9.13 3.97 13.54
CA GLY A 242 10.36 3.19 13.34
C GLY A 242 10.07 1.74 12.95
N LEU A 243 9.08 1.10 13.58
CA LEU A 243 8.63 -0.25 13.20
C LEU A 243 8.04 -0.30 11.78
N SER A 244 7.22 0.68 11.40
CA SER A 244 6.66 0.75 10.04
C SER A 244 7.76 0.90 8.98
N ILE A 245 8.74 1.79 9.22
CA ILE A 245 9.93 1.97 8.37
C ILE A 245 10.75 0.68 8.29
N SER A 246 10.88 -0.02 9.41
CA SER A 246 11.56 -1.32 9.53
C SER A 246 10.78 -2.49 8.94
N THR A 247 9.62 -2.25 8.33
CA THR A 247 8.94 -3.16 7.40
C THR A 247 9.11 -2.69 5.96
N LYS A 248 8.87 -1.40 5.70
CA LYS A 248 9.06 -0.72 4.40
C LYS A 248 9.46 0.73 4.61
N LEU A 249 10.58 1.13 4.01
CA LEU A 249 11.16 2.47 4.18
C LEU A 249 10.22 3.63 3.81
N ILE A 250 9.26 3.38 2.92
CA ILE A 250 8.30 4.39 2.42
C ILE A 250 7.52 5.09 3.54
N ALA A 251 7.28 4.42 4.67
CA ALA A 251 6.61 5.01 5.82
C ALA A 251 7.35 6.25 6.37
N GLY A 252 8.67 6.34 6.18
CA GLY A 252 9.50 7.42 6.71
C GLY A 252 9.22 8.79 6.09
N MET A 253 8.52 8.86 4.96
CA MET A 253 8.22 10.11 4.26
C MET A 253 7.39 11.09 5.10
N ILE A 254 6.62 10.61 6.09
CA ILE A 254 5.83 11.49 6.97
C ILE A 254 6.66 12.19 8.05
N LEU A 255 7.88 11.74 8.30
CA LEU A 255 8.69 12.16 9.44
C LEU A 255 8.97 13.67 9.48
N PRO A 256 9.39 14.34 8.38
CA PRO A 256 9.67 15.77 8.43
C PRO A 256 8.44 16.60 8.82
N TYR A 257 7.27 16.24 8.29
CA TYR A 257 6.00 16.92 8.54
C TYR A 257 5.53 16.76 9.98
N THR A 258 5.58 15.53 10.49
CA THR A 258 5.17 15.23 11.88
C THR A 258 6.14 15.79 12.92
N ALA A 259 7.45 15.69 12.69
CA ALA A 259 8.45 16.23 13.61
C ALA A 259 8.32 17.76 13.73
N TYR A 260 8.05 18.44 12.61
CA TYR A 260 7.78 19.88 12.59
C TYR A 260 6.58 20.27 13.46
N GLU A 261 5.51 19.49 13.45
CA GLU A 261 4.29 19.77 14.21
C GLU A 261 4.33 19.34 15.68
N LEU A 262 5.13 18.32 16.02
CA LEU A 262 5.25 17.84 17.41
C LEU A 262 6.18 18.71 18.26
N GLU A 263 7.16 19.38 17.63
CA GLU A 263 8.23 20.06 18.34
C GLU A 263 8.37 21.52 17.95
N ARG A 264 8.51 22.41 18.95
CA ARG A 264 8.72 23.85 18.70
C ARG A 264 10.17 24.18 18.37
N LYS A 265 11.11 23.64 19.16
CA LYS A 265 12.55 23.93 19.03
C LYS A 265 13.19 23.05 17.94
N TRP A 266 14.04 23.63 17.10
CA TRP A 266 14.71 22.91 16.01
C TRP A 266 15.54 21.71 16.51
N ILE A 267 16.20 21.83 17.67
CA ILE A 267 16.96 20.72 18.29
C ILE A 267 16.04 19.52 18.56
N LYS A 268 14.81 19.77 19.05
CA LYS A 268 13.87 18.67 19.33
C LYS A 268 13.33 18.03 18.04
N LYS A 269 13.19 18.80 16.95
CA LYS A 269 12.86 18.26 15.62
C LYS A 269 13.97 17.33 15.11
N LEU A 270 15.22 17.73 15.28
CA LEU A 270 16.37 16.89 14.94
C LEU A 270 16.42 15.61 15.79
N LEU A 271 16.24 15.75 17.12
CA LEU A 271 16.19 14.59 18.03
C LEU A 271 15.05 13.63 17.69
N ALA A 272 13.88 14.14 17.29
CA ALA A 272 12.78 13.31 16.81
C ALA A 272 13.19 12.44 15.62
N CYS A 273 13.89 13.02 14.63
CA CYS A 273 14.41 12.26 13.50
C CYS A 273 15.45 11.22 13.94
N ILE A 274 16.37 11.59 14.83
CA ILE A 274 17.39 10.69 15.37
C ILE A 274 16.74 9.51 16.12
N ILE A 275 15.70 9.73 16.92
CA ILE A 275 15.02 8.66 17.67
C ILE A 275 14.38 7.64 16.72
N VAL A 276 13.72 8.09 15.65
CA VAL A 276 13.13 7.19 14.65
C VAL A 276 14.21 6.39 13.94
N LEU A 277 15.30 7.05 13.52
CA LEU A 277 16.44 6.40 12.87
C LEU A 277 17.14 5.42 13.82
N LEU A 278 17.23 5.73 15.12
CA LEU A 278 17.79 4.84 16.12
C LEU A 278 16.92 3.59 16.28
N PHE A 279 15.60 3.72 16.40
CA PHE A 279 14.72 2.55 16.47
C PHE A 279 14.81 1.70 15.21
N PHE A 280 14.84 2.33 14.03
CA PHE A 280 15.08 1.65 12.78
C PHE A 280 16.41 0.88 12.80
N ALA A 281 17.52 1.53 13.15
CA ALA A 281 18.85 0.90 13.23
C ALA A 281 18.90 -0.23 14.27
N LEU A 282 18.24 -0.07 15.41
CA LEU A 282 18.16 -1.09 16.46
C LEU A 282 17.52 -2.38 15.95
N THR A 283 16.56 -2.31 15.01
CA THR A 283 15.98 -3.52 14.42
C THR A 283 16.98 -4.33 13.59
N TYR A 284 18.04 -3.70 13.07
CA TYR A 284 19.09 -4.37 12.30
C TYR A 284 20.19 -5.00 13.17
N VAL A 285 20.28 -4.65 14.46
CA VAL A 285 21.34 -5.15 15.36
C VAL A 285 21.49 -6.68 15.34
N PRO A 286 20.41 -7.49 15.36
CA PRO A 286 20.54 -8.95 15.27
C PRO A 286 21.18 -9.46 13.97
N TYR A 287 21.21 -8.63 12.91
CA TYR A 287 21.64 -8.98 11.56
C TYR A 287 23.02 -8.41 11.18
N LEU A 288 23.70 -7.69 12.09
CA LEU A 288 25.03 -7.13 11.84
C LEU A 288 26.19 -8.12 12.08
N THR A 289 25.88 -9.35 12.46
CA THR A 289 26.88 -10.38 12.74
C THR A 289 27.46 -10.98 11.45
N GLY A 290 28.72 -11.44 11.51
CA GLY A 290 29.35 -12.17 10.41
C GLY A 290 29.78 -11.32 9.21
N GLY A 291 30.04 -10.03 9.39
CA GLY A 291 30.55 -9.14 8.33
C GLY A 291 29.52 -8.80 7.25
N VAL A 292 28.23 -8.97 7.55
CA VAL A 292 27.15 -8.77 6.59
C VAL A 292 26.76 -7.29 6.53
N PHE A 293 26.52 -6.80 5.32
CA PHE A 293 25.96 -5.47 5.09
C PHE A 293 24.53 -5.56 4.55
N PRO A 294 23.49 -5.41 5.41
CA PRO A 294 22.09 -5.67 5.05
C PRO A 294 21.51 -4.78 3.95
N PHE A 295 22.20 -3.71 3.57
CA PHE A 295 21.72 -2.74 2.57
C PHE A 295 22.26 -2.97 1.16
N GLU A 296 23.17 -3.92 0.97
CA GLU A 296 23.83 -4.18 -0.32
C GLU A 296 22.80 -4.47 -1.43
N ALA A 297 21.95 -5.49 -1.24
CA ALA A 297 20.95 -5.86 -2.23
C ALA A 297 19.89 -4.78 -2.43
N LEU A 298 19.52 -4.07 -1.36
CA LEU A 298 18.57 -2.96 -1.45
C LEU A 298 19.11 -1.83 -2.34
N MET A 299 20.40 -1.51 -2.24
CA MET A 299 21.05 -0.51 -3.09
C MET A 299 21.14 -0.96 -4.55
N THR A 300 21.45 -2.22 -4.80
CA THR A 300 21.42 -2.78 -6.16
C THR A 300 20.02 -2.71 -6.75
N PHE A 301 18.99 -3.02 -5.98
CA PHE A 301 17.60 -2.94 -6.42
C PHE A 301 17.20 -1.48 -6.72
N SER A 302 17.49 -0.55 -5.81
CA SER A 302 17.09 0.86 -5.93
C SER A 302 17.78 1.61 -7.07
N THR A 303 18.96 1.15 -7.50
CA THR A 303 19.73 1.77 -8.60
C THR A 303 19.34 1.23 -9.98
N ASN A 304 18.83 0.00 -10.07
CA ASN A 304 18.62 -0.66 -11.36
C ASN A 304 17.14 -0.86 -11.72
N TRP A 305 16.27 -1.19 -10.77
CA TRP A 305 14.90 -1.59 -11.09
C TRP A 305 14.01 -0.41 -11.50
N THR A 306 13.27 -0.59 -12.59
CA THR A 306 12.26 0.35 -13.10
C THR A 306 11.00 -0.42 -13.47
N PHE A 307 9.83 0.10 -13.11
CA PHE A 307 8.55 -0.49 -13.54
C PHE A 307 7.42 0.52 -13.36
N ASN A 308 6.58 0.70 -14.39
CA ASN A 308 5.36 1.52 -14.31
C ASN A 308 5.60 2.95 -13.78
N GLY A 309 6.77 3.53 -14.03
CA GLY A 309 7.08 4.91 -13.63
C GLY A 309 6.35 5.91 -14.52
N SER A 310 5.76 6.96 -13.94
CA SER A 310 5.07 7.99 -14.72
C SER A 310 6.03 9.06 -15.22
N ALA A 311 6.36 10.04 -14.37
CA ALA A 311 7.29 11.11 -14.72
C ALA A 311 8.70 10.56 -15.03
N PHE A 312 9.11 9.51 -14.31
CA PHE A 312 10.40 8.85 -14.55
C PHE A 312 10.54 8.36 -15.99
N SER A 313 9.51 7.71 -16.56
CA SER A 313 9.57 7.20 -17.93
C SER A 313 9.76 8.32 -18.95
N VAL A 314 9.10 9.47 -18.75
CA VAL A 314 9.32 10.66 -19.60
C VAL A 314 10.76 11.16 -19.51
N PHE A 315 11.33 11.23 -18.30
CA PHE A 315 12.73 11.66 -18.13
C PHE A 315 13.69 10.65 -18.72
N PHE A 316 13.41 9.36 -18.58
CA PHE A 316 14.22 8.29 -19.15
C PHE A 316 14.23 8.36 -20.68
N ASP A 317 13.07 8.56 -21.32
CA ASP A 317 12.95 8.69 -22.77
C ASP A 317 13.68 9.92 -23.32
N ILE A 318 13.68 11.03 -22.57
CA ILE A 318 14.38 12.27 -22.95
C ILE A 318 15.89 12.17 -22.75
N LEU A 319 16.33 11.61 -21.62
CA LEU A 319 17.74 11.62 -21.20
C LEU A 319 18.52 10.40 -21.69
N GLY A 320 17.84 9.31 -22.05
CA GLY A 320 18.46 8.04 -22.45
C GLY A 320 19.29 7.35 -21.36
N ASP A 321 19.16 7.78 -20.11
CA ASP A 321 20.02 7.36 -18.99
C ASP A 321 19.21 7.16 -17.70
N ASN A 322 19.24 5.93 -17.18
CA ASN A 322 18.52 5.52 -15.98
C ASN A 322 18.92 6.33 -14.73
N GLN A 323 20.22 6.59 -14.53
CA GLN A 323 20.69 7.30 -13.36
C GLN A 323 20.34 8.78 -13.43
N LYS A 324 20.51 9.42 -14.59
CA LYS A 324 20.12 10.83 -14.78
C LYS A 324 18.61 11.00 -14.58
N ALA A 325 17.78 10.10 -15.13
CA ALA A 325 16.34 10.13 -14.94
C ALA A 325 15.95 9.97 -13.45
N ARG A 326 16.60 9.07 -12.70
CA ARG A 326 16.41 8.93 -11.25
C ARG A 326 16.78 10.20 -10.48
N LEU A 327 17.90 10.84 -10.83
CA LEU A 327 18.34 12.07 -10.20
C LEU A 327 17.33 13.20 -10.42
N VAL A 328 16.78 13.34 -11.63
CA VAL A 328 15.73 14.32 -11.93
C VAL A 328 14.45 14.01 -11.13
N SER A 329 13.99 12.76 -11.14
CA SER A 329 12.86 12.31 -10.33
C SER A 329 13.04 12.61 -8.84
N ALA A 330 14.21 12.29 -8.28
CA ALA A 330 14.54 12.53 -6.88
C ALA A 330 14.60 14.03 -6.55
N ALA A 331 15.20 14.84 -7.42
CA ALA A 331 15.26 16.29 -7.26
C ALA A 331 13.84 16.90 -7.25
N LEU A 332 12.99 16.52 -8.20
CA LEU A 332 11.60 16.96 -8.25
C LEU A 332 10.80 16.48 -7.03
N PHE A 333 11.07 15.29 -6.53
CA PHE A 333 10.42 14.78 -5.33
C PHE A 333 10.82 15.58 -4.08
N ILE A 334 12.10 15.94 -3.96
CA ILE A 334 12.59 16.82 -2.89
C ILE A 334 11.94 18.21 -3.00
N VAL A 335 11.90 18.79 -4.21
CA VAL A 335 11.24 20.09 -4.44
C VAL A 335 9.76 20.02 -4.08
N ALA A 336 9.05 18.97 -4.51
CA ALA A 336 7.65 18.75 -4.15
C ALA A 336 7.49 18.61 -2.63
N GLY A 337 8.37 17.87 -1.96
CA GLY A 337 8.35 17.70 -0.51
C GLY A 337 8.56 19.01 0.25
N VAL A 338 9.54 19.82 -0.16
CA VAL A 338 9.78 21.16 0.40
C VAL A 338 8.57 22.06 0.16
N TYR A 339 8.02 22.04 -1.05
CA TYR A 339 6.81 22.80 -1.37
C TYR A 339 5.63 22.40 -0.46
N ILE A 340 5.32 21.10 -0.36
CA ILE A 340 4.26 20.57 0.51
C ILE A 340 4.49 20.94 1.97
N PHE A 341 5.74 20.91 2.44
CA PHE A 341 6.11 21.22 3.81
C PHE A 341 5.69 22.64 4.20
N PHE A 342 5.92 23.61 3.32
CA PHE A 342 5.58 25.01 3.55
C PHE A 342 4.13 25.37 3.26
N ARG A 343 3.32 24.47 2.69
CA ARG A 343 1.91 24.76 2.47
C ARG A 343 1.12 24.90 3.78
N HIS A 344 0.02 25.65 3.73
CA HIS A 344 -0.88 25.92 4.86
C HIS A 344 -1.95 24.83 5.09
N GLU A 345 -1.81 23.62 4.54
CA GLU A 345 -2.71 22.51 4.91
C GLU A 345 -2.31 21.85 6.23
N GLY A 346 -3.25 21.11 6.83
CA GLY A 346 -2.97 20.29 8.02
C GLY A 346 -2.09 19.09 7.68
N VAL A 347 -1.40 18.54 8.69
CA VAL A 347 -0.45 17.42 8.53
C VAL A 347 -0.99 16.24 7.76
N MET A 348 -2.26 15.87 7.94
CA MET A 348 -2.85 14.71 7.29
C MET A 348 -2.89 14.88 5.77
N GLU A 349 -3.14 16.10 5.31
CA GLU A 349 -3.12 16.43 3.90
C GLU A 349 -1.69 16.37 3.36
N LYS A 350 -0.72 16.89 4.13
CA LYS A 350 0.70 16.83 3.75
C LYS A 350 1.22 15.40 3.66
N MET A 351 0.84 14.54 4.62
CA MET A 351 1.12 13.10 4.60
C MET A 351 0.57 12.47 3.32
N TYR A 352 -0.70 12.71 3.00
CA TYR A 352 -1.30 12.20 1.77
C TYR A 352 -0.56 12.69 0.51
N MET A 353 -0.30 14.00 0.43
CA MET A 353 0.36 14.62 -0.72
C MET A 353 1.78 14.10 -0.94
N ILE A 354 2.54 13.80 0.12
CA ILE A 354 3.91 13.28 -0.05
C ILE A 354 3.92 11.84 -0.59
N PHE A 355 2.99 10.98 -0.15
CA PHE A 355 2.83 9.65 -0.76
C PHE A 355 2.39 9.76 -2.22
N PHE A 356 1.43 10.63 -2.51
CA PHE A 356 0.95 10.84 -3.87
C PHE A 356 2.09 11.34 -4.80
N ALA A 357 2.85 12.34 -4.37
CA ALA A 357 3.99 12.87 -5.11
C ALA A 357 5.09 11.82 -5.31
N PHE A 358 5.37 11.01 -4.28
CA PHE A 358 6.35 9.93 -4.37
C PHE A 358 6.03 8.97 -5.51
N PHE A 359 4.78 8.51 -5.61
CA PHE A 359 4.39 7.56 -6.64
C PHE A 359 4.34 8.14 -8.05
N LEU A 360 4.03 9.43 -8.21
CA LEU A 360 4.10 10.07 -9.53
C LEU A 360 5.54 10.22 -10.04
N LEU A 361 6.51 10.37 -9.14
CA LEU A 361 7.90 10.66 -9.46
C LEU A 361 8.81 9.42 -9.37
N SER A 362 8.34 8.32 -8.78
CA SER A 362 9.12 7.10 -8.58
C SER A 362 9.46 6.40 -9.91
N PRO A 363 10.67 5.82 -10.04
CA PRO A 363 11.03 4.95 -11.16
C PRO A 363 10.29 3.60 -11.14
N THR A 364 9.74 3.22 -9.99
CA THR A 364 9.11 1.92 -9.77
C THR A 364 7.80 2.09 -8.99
N VAL A 365 6.69 1.75 -9.64
CA VAL A 365 5.33 1.84 -9.09
C VAL A 365 4.61 0.52 -9.31
N HIS A 366 4.93 -0.46 -8.47
CA HIS A 366 4.15 -1.70 -8.44
C HIS A 366 2.78 -1.48 -7.79
N PRO A 367 1.73 -2.22 -8.18
CA PRO A 367 0.38 -2.04 -7.64
C PRO A 367 0.33 -2.06 -6.11
N TRP A 368 1.03 -3.00 -5.47
CA TRP A 368 1.06 -3.11 -4.00
C TRP A 368 1.64 -1.87 -3.31
N TYR A 369 2.46 -1.04 -3.96
CA TYR A 369 2.96 0.19 -3.34
C TYR A 369 1.85 1.24 -3.15
N LEU A 370 0.84 1.30 -4.02
CA LEU A 370 -0.26 2.27 -3.85
C LEU A 370 -1.21 1.93 -2.70
N THR A 371 -1.06 0.78 -2.05
CA THR A 371 -1.82 0.46 -0.83
C THR A 371 -1.51 1.42 0.32
N TRP A 372 -0.27 1.95 0.38
CA TRP A 372 0.14 2.99 1.31
C TRP A 372 -0.55 4.33 1.06
N LEU A 373 -0.94 4.62 -0.20
CA LEU A 373 -1.80 5.76 -0.52
C LEU A 373 -3.27 5.43 -0.22
N ALA A 374 -3.71 4.21 -0.54
CA ALA A 374 -5.09 3.75 -0.35
C ALA A 374 -5.54 3.86 1.12
N VAL A 375 -4.68 3.52 2.07
CA VAL A 375 -4.99 3.60 3.50
C VAL A 375 -5.18 5.04 4.01
N LEU A 376 -4.66 6.03 3.28
CA LEU A 376 -4.81 7.45 3.59
C LEU A 376 -6.05 8.08 2.93
N LEU A 377 -6.67 7.43 1.94
CA LEU A 377 -7.90 7.92 1.27
C LEU A 377 -9.07 8.17 2.23
N PRO A 378 -9.34 7.32 3.26
CA PRO A 378 -10.35 7.61 4.26
C PRO A 378 -10.12 8.92 5.03
N LEU A 379 -8.87 9.39 5.10
CA LEU A 379 -8.44 10.51 5.96
C LEU A 379 -8.34 11.81 5.16
N SER A 380 -7.84 11.72 3.94
CA SER A 380 -7.63 12.83 3.00
C SER A 380 -8.16 12.44 1.62
N PHE A 381 -9.49 12.38 1.49
CA PHE A 381 -10.13 11.92 0.26
C PHE A 381 -9.81 12.84 -0.93
N ARG A 382 -9.33 12.23 -2.02
CA ARG A 382 -9.15 12.85 -3.34
C ARG A 382 -9.60 11.87 -4.43
N TRP A 383 -10.32 12.37 -5.42
CA TRP A 383 -10.68 11.59 -6.60
C TRP A 383 -9.45 11.20 -7.41
N SER A 384 -8.45 12.07 -7.50
CA SER A 384 -7.17 11.74 -8.13
C SER A 384 -6.52 10.51 -7.49
N GLY A 385 -6.57 10.40 -6.16
CA GLY A 385 -6.11 9.22 -5.42
C GLY A 385 -6.95 7.97 -5.64
N VAL A 386 -8.28 8.09 -5.66
CA VAL A 386 -9.17 6.96 -5.97
C VAL A 386 -8.87 6.40 -7.36
N LEU A 387 -8.72 7.28 -8.36
CA LEU A 387 -8.36 6.89 -9.72
C LEU A 387 -6.98 6.23 -9.74
N PHE A 388 -6.00 6.76 -9.01
CA PHE A 388 -4.65 6.20 -9.01
C PHE A 388 -4.63 4.78 -8.42
N VAL A 389 -5.23 4.60 -7.24
CA VAL A 389 -5.33 3.30 -6.56
C VAL A 389 -6.15 2.29 -7.37
N ALA A 390 -7.18 2.72 -8.10
CA ALA A 390 -8.00 1.83 -8.93
C ALA A 390 -7.28 1.46 -10.24
N LEU A 391 -6.74 2.44 -10.96
CA LEU A 391 -6.23 2.25 -12.31
C LEU A 391 -4.84 1.60 -12.34
N VAL A 392 -4.09 1.58 -11.23
CA VAL A 392 -2.82 0.82 -11.14
C VAL A 392 -3.00 -0.69 -11.39
N SER A 393 -4.23 -1.20 -11.28
CA SER A 393 -4.55 -2.58 -11.68
C SER A 393 -4.28 -2.85 -13.16
N LEU A 394 -4.25 -1.82 -14.02
CA LEU A 394 -3.89 -1.94 -15.43
C LEU A 394 -2.43 -2.37 -15.64
N ALA A 395 -1.53 -2.08 -14.68
CA ALA A 395 -0.14 -2.55 -14.72
C ALA A 395 -0.02 -4.08 -14.69
N ASN A 396 -1.07 -4.81 -14.23
CA ASN A 396 -1.14 -6.27 -14.31
C ASN A 396 -1.16 -6.79 -15.76
N TYR A 397 -1.43 -5.93 -16.75
CA TYR A 397 -1.24 -6.28 -18.16
C TYR A 397 0.20 -6.70 -18.45
N VAL A 398 1.18 -6.01 -17.86
CA VAL A 398 2.60 -6.34 -18.05
C VAL A 398 2.94 -7.68 -17.41
N VAL A 399 2.43 -7.92 -16.20
CA VAL A 399 2.59 -9.20 -15.51
C VAL A 399 1.96 -10.33 -16.32
N SER A 400 0.77 -10.12 -16.89
CA SER A 400 0.12 -11.08 -17.78
C SER A 400 0.96 -11.35 -19.03
N GLY A 401 1.49 -10.31 -19.66
CA GLY A 401 2.39 -10.44 -20.81
C GLY A 401 3.66 -11.24 -20.49
N TYR A 402 4.22 -11.03 -19.31
CA TYR A 402 5.39 -11.77 -18.85
C TYR A 402 5.07 -13.24 -18.58
N ILE A 403 4.01 -13.55 -17.83
CA ILE A 403 3.62 -14.92 -17.49
C ILE A 403 3.23 -15.71 -18.75
N LEU A 404 2.48 -15.10 -19.67
CA LEU A 404 1.95 -15.79 -20.85
C LEU A 404 2.94 -15.87 -22.02
N LYS A 405 3.81 -14.87 -22.17
CA LYS A 405 4.65 -14.69 -23.37
C LYS A 405 6.13 -14.45 -23.09
N GLY A 406 6.53 -14.33 -21.82
CA GLY A 406 7.89 -13.96 -21.43
C GLY A 406 8.26 -12.50 -21.71
N VAL A 407 7.28 -11.64 -22.03
CA VAL A 407 7.52 -10.25 -22.42
C VAL A 407 7.22 -9.29 -21.27
N TRP A 408 8.27 -8.69 -20.70
CA TRP A 408 8.16 -7.61 -19.71
C TRP A 408 8.29 -6.24 -20.39
N GLN A 409 7.19 -5.74 -20.94
CA GLN A 409 7.16 -4.43 -21.58
C GLN A 409 5.89 -3.69 -21.18
N MET A 410 6.03 -2.44 -20.75
CA MET A 410 4.90 -1.56 -20.47
C MET A 410 4.46 -0.86 -21.76
N PRO A 411 3.26 -1.14 -22.31
CA PRO A 411 2.76 -0.40 -23.45
C PRO A 411 2.40 1.03 -23.06
N VAL A 412 2.76 2.00 -23.91
CA VAL A 412 2.49 3.43 -23.66
C VAL A 412 1.01 3.70 -23.44
N PHE A 413 0.11 3.03 -24.19
CA PHE A 413 -1.33 3.23 -24.03
C PHE A 413 -1.87 2.76 -22.67
N ILE A 414 -1.28 1.71 -22.06
CA ILE A 414 -1.63 1.25 -20.70
C ILE A 414 -1.18 2.30 -19.69
N LEU A 415 0.06 2.79 -19.83
CA LEU A 415 0.59 3.85 -18.97
C LEU A 415 -0.26 5.13 -19.05
N LEU A 416 -0.68 5.53 -20.26
CA LEU A 416 -1.57 6.68 -20.46
C LEU A 416 -2.95 6.43 -19.87
N ALA A 417 -3.54 5.24 -20.05
CA ALA A 417 -4.83 4.89 -19.47
C ALA A 417 -4.81 4.90 -17.94
N GLU A 418 -3.68 4.53 -17.32
CA GLU A 418 -3.48 4.59 -15.88
C GLU A 418 -3.30 6.03 -15.38
N TYR A 419 -2.37 6.79 -15.95
CA TYR A 419 -1.93 8.07 -15.39
C TYR A 419 -2.69 9.30 -15.91
N MET A 420 -3.17 9.32 -17.15
CA MET A 420 -3.85 10.51 -17.70
C MET A 420 -5.12 10.88 -16.91
N PRO A 421 -6.02 9.93 -16.55
CA PRO A 421 -7.17 10.27 -15.71
C PRO A 421 -6.77 10.83 -14.35
N VAL A 422 -5.67 10.31 -13.77
CA VAL A 422 -5.11 10.79 -12.49
C VAL A 422 -4.63 12.22 -12.62
N TYR A 423 -3.85 12.55 -13.66
CA TYR A 423 -3.37 13.92 -13.90
C TYR A 423 -4.49 14.89 -14.20
N ILE A 424 -5.45 14.53 -15.06
CA ILE A 424 -6.62 15.37 -15.38
C ILE A 424 -7.40 15.68 -14.11
N MET A 425 -7.66 14.67 -13.28
CA MET A 425 -8.37 14.85 -12.01
C MET A 425 -7.56 15.67 -11.02
N LEU A 426 -6.25 15.45 -10.91
CA LEU A 426 -5.37 16.21 -10.03
C LEU A 426 -5.35 17.70 -10.41
N VAL A 427 -5.19 18.01 -11.70
CA VAL A 427 -5.24 19.39 -12.21
C VAL A 427 -6.60 20.01 -11.94
N TRP A 428 -7.68 19.27 -12.18
CA TRP A 428 -9.04 19.74 -11.89
C TRP A 428 -9.26 20.04 -10.39
N GLU A 429 -8.81 19.16 -9.50
CA GLU A 429 -8.86 19.36 -8.05
C GLU A 429 -8.03 20.59 -7.61
N PHE A 430 -6.87 20.79 -8.22
CA PHE A 430 -6.01 21.93 -7.96
C PHE A 430 -6.65 23.25 -8.43
N LEU A 431 -7.15 23.30 -9.67
CA LEU A 431 -7.75 24.48 -10.29
C LEU A 431 -9.05 24.91 -9.59
N ARG A 432 -9.86 23.96 -9.11
CA ARG A 432 -11.09 24.29 -8.37
C ARG A 432 -10.83 24.78 -6.94
N GLY A 433 -9.58 24.69 -6.46
CA GLY A 433 -9.20 25.06 -5.10
C GLY A 433 -10.09 24.38 -4.04
N ARG A 434 -10.08 24.90 -2.81
CA ARG A 434 -10.83 24.33 -1.67
C ARG A 434 -12.37 24.29 -1.85
N ARG A 435 -12.95 24.75 -2.97
CA ARG A 435 -14.40 24.74 -3.20
C ARG A 435 -14.99 23.33 -3.31
N PHE A 436 -14.20 22.30 -3.64
CA PHE A 436 -14.67 20.91 -3.62
C PHE A 436 -14.50 20.27 -2.23
N THR A 437 -13.39 20.56 -1.54
CA THR A 437 -13.19 20.09 -0.15
C THR A 437 -14.15 20.76 0.82
N SER A 438 -14.64 21.99 0.59
CA SER A 438 -15.55 22.69 1.51
C SER A 438 -16.98 22.16 1.50
N LYS A 439 -17.44 21.53 0.40
CA LYS A 439 -18.71 20.78 0.40
C LYS A 439 -18.63 19.47 1.19
N TRP A 440 -17.42 18.99 1.46
CA TRP A 440 -17.12 17.82 2.29
C TRP A 440 -16.38 18.17 3.59
N HIS A 441 -16.13 19.46 3.85
CA HIS A 441 -15.83 19.96 5.18
C HIS A 441 -17.17 20.00 5.89
N PHE A 442 -17.47 18.88 6.54
CA PHE A 442 -18.49 18.81 7.56
C PHE A 442 -18.32 20.03 8.47
N HIS A 443 -19.42 20.78 8.62
CA HIS A 443 -19.49 21.92 9.53
C HIS A 443 -18.81 21.54 10.83
N GLN A 444 -17.69 22.21 11.10
CA GLN A 444 -17.22 22.35 12.47
C GLN A 444 -18.27 23.19 13.17
N THR A 445 -19.31 22.56 13.71
CA THR A 445 -20.08 23.17 14.78
C THR A 445 -19.15 23.28 15.97
N HIS A 446 -18.99 24.52 16.42
CA HIS A 446 -18.16 25.00 17.52
C HIS A 446 -18.19 24.12 18.77
#